data_AF-A0A202F9B3-F1
#
_entry.id   AF-A0A202F9B3-F1
#
_cell.length_a   1.000
_cell.length_b   1.000
_cell.length_c   1.000
_cell.angle_alpha   90.00
_cell.angle_beta   90.00
_cell.angle_gamma   90.00
#
_symmetry.space_group_name_H-M   'P 1'
#
loop_
_entity.id
_entity.type
_entity.pdbx_description
1 polymer ?
#
loop_
_entity_poly.entity_id
_entity_poly.type
_entity_poly.pdbx_seq_one_letter_code
_entity_poly.pdbx_strand_id
1 'polypeptide(L)'
;MSKKISGNSTLKKIFTIIMFGASFIYFCAFRFLVIPSGDDYFWLGKMGKYLMNHMFYGPQATYGGSSNGRYLGNLLEIVTMHKLPVAILAYGIFWTLLLWCIWYLSKKTITSLLLSFLFIFTMQDAFINNILGWNAGFVNYVPPVVMGLIYIIVVDKGVAKKFVPIVSVLLLLLGLAGGLFNEVWNITQLALGLLVLGYFYWKKGLKSYHITYFLGTIGSAIIMFTHKGYHEASTYRKTSYTLSTIWDTYSKVTHFWLITFNLILLIAILLAIFVLAIKTKISSENKLAVSIFSIIFLVYYIVINNFFRNNFHLNPMYGYKTVRASIAVPESLVSIALMIFIGYCIWVFFRDDPKMWLYYLLTGVIAGQLLFVSSPVNSRGYFLSYILMYLIGMKFVLSALDQLPIQNYLINLVLLVTLIVCGYTYQSMMYANYHANLIRVSDPDYYNGKKELTKHVPYVKFVWFNDLMNQQNAPYWKNHIDTYKHFLK
;
A
#
# COMPACT_ATOMS: atom_id res chain seq x y z
N MET A 1 -45.11 3.67 -18.08
CA MET A 1 -43.80 3.11 -18.50
C MET A 1 -42.68 3.28 -17.44
N SER A 2 -42.98 3.31 -16.13
CA SER A 2 -42.01 3.70 -15.07
C SER A 2 -41.47 2.56 -14.18
N LYS A 3 -41.62 1.28 -14.57
CA LYS A 3 -41.16 0.13 -13.75
C LYS A 3 -39.79 -0.48 -14.13
N LYS A 4 -39.13 -0.01 -15.19
CA LYS A 4 -37.88 -0.62 -15.70
C LYS A 4 -36.57 -0.09 -15.09
N ILE A 5 -36.62 0.95 -14.25
CA ILE A 5 -35.42 1.60 -13.69
C ILE A 5 -35.03 1.05 -12.30
N SER A 6 -35.96 0.49 -11.53
CA SER A 6 -35.66 0.00 -10.17
C SER A 6 -34.84 -1.29 -10.14
N GLY A 7 -35.06 -2.21 -11.08
CA GLY A 7 -34.41 -3.52 -11.12
C GLY A 7 -32.89 -3.48 -11.32
N ASN A 8 -32.39 -2.55 -12.15
CA ASN A 8 -30.96 -2.42 -12.44
C ASN A 8 -30.18 -1.87 -11.21
N SER A 9 -30.82 -1.01 -10.40
CA SER A 9 -30.20 -0.49 -9.17
C SER A 9 -30.07 -1.56 -8.07
N THR A 10 -31.06 -2.46 -7.97
CA THR A 10 -31.08 -3.52 -6.96
C THR A 10 -30.05 -4.59 -7.28
N LEU A 11 -29.99 -5.06 -8.54
CA LEU A 11 -28.97 -6.02 -8.98
C LEU A 11 -27.55 -5.47 -8.79
N LYS A 12 -27.32 -4.19 -9.13
CA LYS A 12 -26.04 -3.52 -8.88
C LYS A 12 -25.66 -3.55 -7.40
N LYS A 13 -26.60 -3.26 -6.50
CA LYS A 13 -26.38 -3.29 -5.04
C LYS A 13 -26.05 -4.70 -4.56
N ILE A 14 -26.84 -5.70 -4.97
CA ILE A 14 -26.61 -7.11 -4.62
C ILE A 14 -25.23 -7.56 -5.10
N PHE A 15 -24.89 -7.31 -6.36
CA PHE A 15 -23.56 -7.61 -6.91
C PHE A 15 -22.44 -6.94 -6.11
N THR A 16 -22.61 -5.66 -5.77
CA THR A 16 -21.61 -4.94 -4.95
C THR A 16 -21.41 -5.58 -3.59
N ILE A 17 -22.50 -5.98 -2.91
CA ILE A 17 -22.43 -6.66 -1.61
C ILE A 17 -21.74 -8.01 -1.73
N ILE A 18 -22.11 -8.81 -2.74
CA ILE A 18 -21.48 -10.11 -3.01
C ILE A 18 -19.98 -9.96 -3.26
N MET A 19 -19.58 -8.97 -4.08
CA MET A 19 -18.16 -8.72 -4.35
C MET A 19 -17.38 -8.40 -3.07
N PHE A 20 -17.90 -7.54 -2.19
CA PHE A 20 -17.20 -7.25 -0.92
C PHE A 20 -17.19 -8.45 0.03
N GLY A 21 -18.27 -9.24 0.08
CA GLY A 21 -18.30 -10.50 0.83
C GLY A 21 -17.27 -11.52 0.31
N ALA A 22 -17.18 -11.68 -1.02
CA ALA A 22 -16.19 -12.54 -1.66
C ALA A 22 -14.76 -12.05 -1.42
N SER A 23 -14.51 -10.73 -1.48
CA SER A 23 -13.21 -10.15 -1.14
C SER A 23 -12.81 -10.44 0.30
N PHE A 24 -13.75 -10.28 1.24
CA PHE A 24 -13.50 -10.54 2.65
C PHE A 24 -13.08 -12.00 2.87
N ILE A 25 -13.82 -12.94 2.29
CA ILE A 25 -13.52 -14.38 2.34
C ILE A 25 -12.17 -14.66 1.68
N TYR A 26 -11.90 -14.08 0.51
CA TYR A 26 -10.63 -14.23 -0.21
C TYR A 26 -9.44 -13.82 0.66
N PHE A 27 -9.47 -12.66 1.31
CA PHE A 27 -8.37 -12.21 2.16
C PHE A 27 -8.26 -12.96 3.49
N CYS A 28 -9.39 -13.47 4.02
CA CYS A 28 -9.36 -14.40 5.14
C CYS A 28 -8.58 -15.68 4.78
N ALA A 29 -8.93 -16.29 3.63
CA ALA A 29 -8.23 -17.46 3.11
C ALA A 29 -6.77 -17.15 2.77
N PHE A 30 -6.50 -15.99 2.16
CA PHE A 30 -5.14 -15.54 1.87
C PHE A 30 -4.29 -15.48 3.13
N ARG A 31 -4.80 -14.86 4.21
CA ARG A 31 -4.05 -14.73 5.47
C ARG A 31 -3.77 -16.06 6.15
N PHE A 32 -4.70 -17.01 6.06
CA PHE A 32 -4.48 -18.36 6.57
C PHE A 32 -3.26 -19.01 5.90
N LEU A 33 -3.03 -18.73 4.61
CA LEU A 33 -1.92 -19.28 3.83
C LEU A 33 -0.60 -18.51 3.95
N VAL A 34 -0.59 -17.31 4.58
CA VAL A 34 0.63 -16.53 4.78
C VAL A 34 1.58 -17.28 5.72
N ILE A 35 2.81 -17.49 5.25
CA ILE A 35 3.90 -18.11 6.02
C ILE A 35 4.57 -17.02 6.88
N PRO A 36 4.59 -17.16 8.22
CA PRO A 36 5.30 -16.22 9.08
C PRO A 36 6.80 -16.18 8.77
N SER A 37 7.41 -15.01 8.93
CA SER A 37 8.83 -14.81 8.62
C SER A 37 9.45 -13.68 9.45
N GLY A 38 10.69 -13.88 9.90
CA GLY A 38 11.53 -12.86 10.53
C GLY A 38 10.88 -12.18 11.74
N ASP A 39 10.56 -10.88 11.61
CA ASP A 39 9.98 -10.06 12.67
C ASP A 39 8.70 -10.68 13.28
N ASP A 40 7.93 -11.43 12.49
CA ASP A 40 6.75 -12.15 12.96
C ASP A 40 7.09 -13.06 14.17
N TYR A 41 8.23 -13.74 14.12
CA TYR A 41 8.72 -14.60 15.21
C TYR A 41 9.26 -13.79 16.39
N PHE A 42 9.84 -12.61 16.14
CA PHE A 42 10.31 -11.71 17.19
C PHE A 42 9.14 -11.25 18.08
N TRP A 43 8.04 -10.82 17.46
CA TRP A 43 6.85 -10.32 18.16
C TRP A 43 6.02 -11.43 18.83
N LEU A 44 6.10 -12.64 18.29
CA LEU A 44 5.57 -13.83 18.97
C LEU A 44 6.42 -14.23 20.20
N GLY A 45 7.73 -14.04 20.11
CA GLY A 45 8.70 -14.57 21.07
C GLY A 45 8.82 -13.78 22.37
N LYS A 46 9.82 -14.18 23.18
CA LYS A 46 10.13 -13.54 24.47
C LYS A 46 10.45 -12.04 24.34
N MET A 47 11.05 -11.63 23.22
CA MET A 47 11.41 -10.25 22.96
C MET A 47 10.16 -9.36 22.77
N GLY A 48 9.19 -9.79 21.97
CA GLY A 48 7.91 -9.09 21.83
C GLY A 48 7.16 -8.98 23.17
N LYS A 49 7.13 -10.05 23.96
CA LYS A 49 6.54 -10.04 25.31
C LYS A 49 7.26 -9.07 26.26
N TYR A 50 8.59 -9.04 26.22
CA TYR A 50 9.37 -8.08 27.01
C TYR A 50 8.96 -6.65 26.63
N LEU A 51 9.01 -6.30 25.34
CA LEU A 51 8.66 -4.96 24.88
C LEU A 51 7.23 -4.57 25.26
N MET A 52 6.25 -5.47 25.14
CA MET A 52 4.88 -5.20 25.58
C MET A 52 4.79 -4.80 27.06
N ASN A 53 5.51 -5.51 27.94
CA ASN A 53 5.51 -5.25 29.38
C ASN A 53 6.31 -3.99 29.77
N HIS A 54 7.07 -3.42 28.84
CA HIS A 54 7.92 -2.25 29.05
C HIS A 54 7.52 -1.09 28.13
N MET A 55 6.24 -1.01 27.75
CA MET A 55 5.71 0.09 26.92
C MET A 55 6.44 0.28 25.59
N PHE A 56 6.84 -0.83 24.98
CA PHE A 56 7.63 -0.94 23.74
C PHE A 56 9.02 -0.29 23.80
N TYR A 57 9.57 -0.17 25.00
CA TYR A 57 10.92 0.31 25.24
C TYR A 57 11.88 -0.82 25.65
N GLY A 58 13.08 -0.77 25.09
CA GLY A 58 14.24 -1.56 25.47
C GLY A 58 15.52 -1.00 24.85
N PRO A 59 16.72 -1.40 25.33
CA PRO A 59 17.99 -0.87 24.83
C PRO A 59 18.13 -1.07 23.31
N GLN A 60 18.51 -0.01 22.59
CA GLN A 60 18.71 -0.06 21.12
C GLN A 60 19.70 -1.13 20.68
N ALA A 61 20.72 -1.43 21.49
CA ALA A 61 21.71 -2.48 21.19
C ALA A 61 21.09 -3.89 21.07
N THR A 62 19.99 -4.16 21.78
CA THR A 62 19.32 -5.47 21.80
C THR A 62 18.09 -5.50 20.92
N TYR A 63 17.28 -4.44 20.96
CA TYR A 63 15.96 -4.41 20.32
C TYR A 63 15.91 -3.56 19.04
N GLY A 64 16.99 -2.81 18.75
CA GLY A 64 17.14 -2.00 17.54
C GLY A 64 15.89 -1.21 17.17
N GLY A 65 15.49 -1.36 15.89
CA GLY A 65 14.32 -0.69 15.34
C GLY A 65 12.97 -1.05 15.98
N SER A 66 12.88 -2.11 16.80
CA SER A 66 11.65 -2.52 17.49
C SER A 66 11.40 -1.79 18.81
N SER A 67 12.41 -1.13 19.37
CA SER A 67 12.24 -0.19 20.49
C SER A 67 11.78 1.17 19.93
N ASN A 68 10.47 1.38 19.89
CA ASN A 68 9.85 2.49 19.14
C ASN A 68 8.44 2.84 19.64
N GLY A 69 7.95 4.03 19.26
CA GLY A 69 6.61 4.51 19.61
C GLY A 69 5.48 4.03 18.68
N ARG A 70 5.63 2.90 17.98
CA ARG A 70 4.58 2.32 17.10
C ARG A 70 3.58 1.49 17.91
N TYR A 71 2.99 2.08 18.95
CA TYR A 71 2.21 1.36 19.95
C TYR A 71 1.10 0.48 19.36
N LEU A 72 0.29 1.00 18.44
CA LEU A 72 -0.81 0.23 17.85
C LEU A 72 -0.33 -0.76 16.78
N GLY A 73 0.72 -0.41 16.03
CA GLY A 73 1.36 -1.32 15.09
C GLY A 73 1.92 -2.55 15.81
N ASN A 74 2.77 -2.33 16.80
CA ASN A 74 3.39 -3.40 17.60
C ASN A 74 2.35 -4.23 18.36
N LEU A 75 1.32 -3.58 18.95
CA LEU A 75 0.25 -4.31 19.64
C LEU A 75 -0.53 -5.22 18.69
N LEU A 76 -0.95 -4.70 17.53
CA LEU A 76 -1.68 -5.49 16.54
C LEU A 76 -0.82 -6.62 15.99
N GLU A 77 0.48 -6.39 15.81
CA GLU A 77 1.43 -7.42 15.37
C GLU A 77 1.53 -8.56 16.38
N ILE A 78 1.69 -8.24 17.66
CA ILE A 78 1.73 -9.26 18.71
C ILE A 78 0.40 -10.03 18.76
N VAL A 79 -0.75 -9.34 18.76
CA VAL A 79 -2.07 -10.00 18.83
C VAL A 79 -2.29 -10.92 17.63
N THR A 80 -1.97 -10.47 16.42
CA THR A 80 -2.15 -11.27 15.19
C THR A 80 -1.20 -12.46 15.13
N MET A 81 0.00 -12.36 15.70
CA MET A 81 0.92 -13.49 15.81
C MET A 81 0.49 -14.53 16.84
N HIS A 82 -0.16 -14.12 17.92
CA HIS A 82 -0.62 -15.04 18.97
C HIS A 82 -2.01 -15.65 18.69
N LYS A 83 -2.83 -15.02 17.84
CA LYS A 83 -4.22 -15.41 17.58
C LYS A 83 -4.51 -15.40 16.09
N LEU A 84 -4.34 -16.55 15.44
CA LEU A 84 -4.60 -16.73 14.01
C LEU A 84 -6.00 -16.27 13.57
N PRO A 85 -7.11 -16.54 14.29
CA PRO A 85 -8.42 -16.02 13.91
C PRO A 85 -8.48 -14.50 13.87
N VAL A 86 -7.80 -13.81 14.79
CA VAL A 86 -7.72 -12.34 14.80
C VAL A 86 -6.92 -11.84 13.60
N ALA A 87 -5.83 -12.54 13.23
CA ALA A 87 -5.05 -12.20 12.05
C ALA A 87 -5.88 -12.35 10.76
N ILE A 88 -6.61 -13.46 10.62
CA ILE A 88 -7.50 -13.74 9.49
C ILE A 88 -8.56 -12.64 9.37
N LEU A 89 -9.24 -12.31 10.46
CA LEU A 89 -10.24 -11.24 10.48
C LEU A 89 -9.63 -9.88 10.16
N ALA A 90 -8.47 -9.54 10.73
CA ALA A 90 -7.81 -8.26 10.48
C ALA A 90 -7.46 -8.10 8.98
N TYR A 91 -6.85 -9.12 8.37
CA TYR A 91 -6.56 -9.12 6.93
C TYR A 91 -7.84 -9.00 6.10
N GLY A 92 -8.86 -9.80 6.40
CA GLY A 92 -10.17 -9.75 5.74
C GLY A 92 -10.78 -8.35 5.79
N ILE A 93 -10.83 -7.74 6.98
CA ILE A 93 -11.40 -6.41 7.23
C ILE A 93 -10.60 -5.34 6.50
N PHE A 94 -9.30 -5.20 6.76
CA PHE A 94 -8.55 -4.03 6.30
C PHE A 94 -8.26 -4.06 4.81
N TRP A 95 -8.01 -5.22 4.19
CA TRP A 95 -7.89 -5.26 2.73
C TRP A 95 -9.24 -4.95 2.06
N THR A 96 -10.34 -5.53 2.53
CA THR A 96 -11.68 -5.24 1.98
C THR A 96 -12.05 -3.77 2.16
N LEU A 97 -11.75 -3.18 3.33
CA LEU A 97 -11.94 -1.74 3.57
C LEU A 97 -11.06 -0.89 2.66
N LEU A 98 -9.82 -1.28 2.38
CA LEU A 98 -8.97 -0.58 1.43
C LEU A 98 -9.59 -0.55 0.03
N LEU A 99 -10.04 -1.71 -0.48
CA LEU A 99 -10.70 -1.78 -1.79
C LEU A 99 -12.02 -0.99 -1.80
N TRP A 100 -12.77 -1.01 -0.69
CA TRP A 100 -13.96 -0.20 -0.53
C TRP A 100 -13.64 1.30 -0.56
N CYS A 101 -12.58 1.74 0.12
CA CYS A 101 -12.14 3.13 0.13
C CYS A 101 -11.76 3.60 -1.28
N ILE A 102 -11.01 2.77 -2.01
CA ILE A 102 -10.59 3.03 -3.39
C ILE A 102 -11.83 3.15 -4.31
N TRP A 103 -12.79 2.23 -4.18
CA TRP A 103 -14.05 2.25 -4.91
C TRP A 103 -14.89 3.49 -4.61
N TYR A 104 -14.96 3.85 -3.32
CA TYR A 104 -15.73 4.98 -2.83
C TYR A 104 -15.19 6.31 -3.36
N LEU A 105 -13.88 6.52 -3.24
CA LEU A 105 -13.20 7.78 -3.60
C LEU A 105 -13.15 8.03 -5.11
N SER A 106 -13.44 7.00 -5.91
CA SER A 106 -13.48 7.06 -7.36
C SER A 106 -14.86 7.52 -7.88
N LYS A 107 -15.65 6.63 -8.51
CA LYS A 107 -16.99 6.97 -9.07
C LYS A 107 -18.13 6.06 -8.55
N LYS A 108 -17.84 5.04 -7.74
CA LYS A 108 -18.81 4.03 -7.29
C LYS A 108 -19.63 3.36 -8.42
N THR A 109 -19.01 3.18 -9.58
CA THR A 109 -19.55 2.39 -10.69
C THR A 109 -19.16 0.92 -10.51
N ILE A 110 -19.74 0.02 -11.31
CA ILE A 110 -19.27 -1.38 -11.35
C ILE A 110 -17.86 -1.44 -11.93
N THR A 111 -17.56 -0.64 -12.94
CA THR A 111 -16.21 -0.52 -13.50
C THR A 111 -15.20 -0.09 -12.43
N SER A 112 -15.51 0.95 -11.65
CA SER A 112 -14.62 1.34 -10.56
C SER A 112 -14.56 0.28 -9.45
N LEU A 113 -15.60 -0.53 -9.25
CA LEU A 113 -15.57 -1.63 -8.28
C LEU A 113 -14.57 -2.70 -8.72
N LEU A 114 -14.66 -3.16 -9.97
CA LEU A 114 -13.76 -4.17 -10.51
C LEU A 114 -12.32 -3.67 -10.57
N LEU A 115 -12.09 -2.42 -10.99
CA LEU A 115 -10.76 -1.80 -10.93
C LEU A 115 -10.24 -1.74 -9.49
N SER A 116 -11.07 -1.33 -8.52
CA SER A 116 -10.65 -1.30 -7.11
C SER A 116 -10.16 -2.65 -6.63
N PHE A 117 -10.78 -3.75 -7.06
CA PHE A 117 -10.37 -5.11 -6.70
C PHE A 117 -9.10 -5.55 -7.46
N LEU A 118 -8.92 -5.08 -8.70
CA LEU A 118 -7.72 -5.35 -9.49
C LEU A 118 -6.46 -4.67 -8.92
N PHE A 119 -6.60 -3.65 -8.08
CA PHE A 119 -5.50 -2.96 -7.38
C PHE A 119 -4.43 -3.90 -6.80
N ILE A 120 -4.85 -5.01 -6.19
CA ILE A 120 -3.92 -5.95 -5.54
C ILE A 120 -2.99 -6.60 -6.55
N PHE A 121 -3.50 -6.85 -7.75
CA PHE A 121 -2.79 -7.54 -8.83
C PHE A 121 -1.97 -6.58 -9.69
N THR A 122 -2.07 -5.27 -9.45
CA THR A 122 -1.22 -4.26 -10.10
C THR A 122 0.05 -3.95 -9.29
N MET A 123 0.17 -4.50 -8.08
CA MET A 123 1.33 -4.26 -7.20
C MET A 123 2.62 -4.82 -7.81
N GLN A 124 3.70 -4.06 -7.68
CA GLN A 124 5.04 -4.58 -7.94
C GLN A 124 5.44 -5.66 -6.91
N ASP A 125 6.40 -6.52 -7.28
CA ASP A 125 6.82 -7.65 -6.45
C ASP A 125 7.28 -7.21 -5.04
N ALA A 126 7.89 -6.02 -4.90
CA ALA A 126 8.31 -5.49 -3.61
C ALA A 126 7.14 -5.29 -2.64
N PHE A 127 6.00 -4.77 -3.12
CA PHE A 127 4.79 -4.59 -2.31
C PHE A 127 4.09 -5.93 -2.03
N ILE A 128 4.09 -6.84 -3.01
CA ILE A 128 3.58 -8.20 -2.79
C ILE A 128 4.35 -8.85 -1.64
N ASN A 129 5.68 -8.82 -1.67
CA ASN A 129 6.52 -9.46 -0.68
C ASN A 129 6.46 -8.78 0.70
N ASN A 130 6.50 -7.45 0.73
CA ASN A 130 6.68 -6.71 1.97
C ASN A 130 5.38 -6.18 2.58
N ILE A 131 4.24 -6.26 1.90
CA ILE A 131 2.94 -5.79 2.42
C ILE A 131 1.88 -6.89 2.36
N LEU A 132 1.74 -7.58 1.21
CA LEU A 132 0.69 -8.58 1.03
C LEU A 132 1.06 -9.93 1.68
N GLY A 133 2.29 -10.40 1.47
CA GLY A 133 2.80 -11.70 1.93
C GLY A 133 3.53 -11.67 3.28
N TRP A 134 3.40 -10.59 4.06
CA TRP A 134 4.10 -10.43 5.34
C TRP A 134 3.22 -9.78 6.40
N ASN A 135 3.12 -10.40 7.58
CA ASN A 135 2.20 -9.96 8.63
C ASN A 135 2.60 -8.60 9.22
N ALA A 136 3.86 -8.42 9.62
CA ALA A 136 4.39 -7.14 10.08
C ALA A 136 4.17 -6.00 9.05
N GLY A 137 4.38 -6.32 7.77
CA GLY A 137 4.18 -5.40 6.65
C GLY A 137 2.72 -4.98 6.50
N PHE A 138 1.80 -5.93 6.54
CA PHE A 138 0.38 -5.63 6.53
C PHE A 138 -0.02 -4.76 7.72
N VAL A 139 0.31 -5.19 8.96
CA VAL A 139 -0.12 -4.54 10.20
C VAL A 139 0.31 -3.08 10.24
N ASN A 140 1.55 -2.81 9.84
CA ASN A 140 2.11 -1.47 9.94
C ASN A 140 1.70 -0.54 8.79
N TYR A 141 1.24 -1.05 7.64
CA TYR A 141 1.04 -0.19 6.46
C TYR A 141 -0.39 -0.21 5.88
N VAL A 142 -1.18 -1.27 6.05
CA VAL A 142 -2.55 -1.33 5.50
C VAL A 142 -3.57 -0.67 6.42
N PRO A 143 -3.71 -1.05 7.71
CA PRO A 143 -4.64 -0.40 8.64
C PRO A 143 -4.53 1.14 8.70
N PRO A 144 -3.33 1.74 8.89
CA PRO A 144 -3.24 3.21 9.00
C PRO A 144 -3.64 3.91 7.70
N VAL A 145 -3.31 3.34 6.54
CA VAL A 145 -3.72 3.91 5.25
C VAL A 145 -5.22 3.86 5.08
N VAL A 146 -5.88 2.75 5.46
CA VAL A 146 -7.34 2.65 5.48
C VAL A 146 -7.96 3.74 6.34
N MET A 147 -7.42 3.98 7.54
CA MET A 147 -7.89 5.06 8.43
C MET A 147 -7.76 6.44 7.76
N GLY A 148 -6.62 6.70 7.09
CA GLY A 148 -6.41 7.91 6.30
C GLY A 148 -7.42 8.11 5.17
N LEU A 149 -7.67 7.06 4.40
CA LEU A 149 -8.66 7.11 3.32
C LEU A 149 -10.08 7.28 3.85
N ILE A 150 -10.42 6.66 4.99
CA ILE A 150 -11.70 6.89 5.68
C ILE A 150 -11.86 8.36 6.04
N TYR A 151 -10.81 9.02 6.55
CA TYR A 151 -10.85 10.46 6.81
C TYR A 151 -11.16 11.24 5.53
N ILE A 152 -10.47 10.97 4.42
CA ILE A 152 -10.74 11.63 3.12
C ILE A 152 -12.19 11.40 2.67
N ILE A 153 -12.75 10.20 2.87
CA ILE A 153 -14.15 9.88 2.57
C ILE A 153 -15.13 10.68 3.45
N VAL A 154 -14.83 10.82 4.73
CA VAL A 154 -15.65 11.63 5.65
C VAL A 154 -15.62 13.08 5.23
N VAL A 155 -14.45 13.62 4.87
CA VAL A 155 -14.31 14.98 4.35
C VAL A 155 -15.12 15.17 3.06
N ASP A 156 -15.00 14.26 2.09
CA ASP A 156 -15.75 14.28 0.82
C ASP A 156 -17.27 14.27 1.04
N LYS A 157 -17.77 13.40 1.93
CA LYS A 157 -19.20 13.40 2.33
C LYS A 157 -19.60 14.67 3.07
N GLY A 158 -18.71 15.17 3.92
CA GLY A 158 -18.92 16.34 4.75
C GLY A 158 -19.09 17.61 3.95
N VAL A 159 -18.63 17.68 2.69
CA VAL A 159 -18.93 18.83 1.81
C VAL A 159 -20.45 18.98 1.62
N ALA A 160 -21.15 17.89 1.33
CA ALA A 160 -22.59 17.89 1.03
C ALA A 160 -23.48 17.69 2.27
N LYS A 161 -22.94 17.11 3.35
CA LYS A 161 -23.72 16.73 4.53
C LYS A 161 -23.22 17.40 5.80
N LYS A 162 -24.15 17.77 6.68
CA LYS A 162 -23.84 18.09 8.07
C LYS A 162 -23.75 16.80 8.87
N PHE A 163 -22.71 16.67 9.69
CA PHE A 163 -22.54 15.53 10.57
C PHE A 163 -22.95 15.88 11.99
N VAL A 164 -23.37 14.85 12.73
CA VAL A 164 -23.60 14.93 14.16
C VAL A 164 -22.27 15.13 14.92
N PRO A 165 -22.26 15.81 16.07
CA PRO A 165 -21.03 16.17 16.79
C PRO A 165 -20.11 14.99 17.15
N ILE A 166 -20.68 13.79 17.37
CA ILE A 166 -19.91 12.58 17.68
C ILE A 166 -18.90 12.24 16.57
N VAL A 167 -19.14 12.63 15.32
CA VAL A 167 -18.18 12.42 14.21
C VAL A 167 -16.87 13.15 14.47
N SER A 168 -16.89 14.33 15.10
CA SER A 168 -15.67 15.06 15.43
C SER A 168 -14.82 14.33 16.48
N VAL A 169 -15.47 13.71 17.48
CA VAL A 169 -14.78 12.86 18.48
C VAL A 169 -14.20 11.62 17.80
N LEU A 170 -14.97 10.97 16.93
CA LEU A 170 -14.48 9.80 16.18
C LEU A 170 -13.30 10.16 15.27
N LEU A 171 -13.30 11.32 14.63
CA LEU A 171 -12.17 11.75 13.80
C LEU A 171 -10.94 12.16 14.64
N LEU A 172 -11.12 12.65 15.86
CA LEU A 172 -10.01 12.83 16.81
C LEU A 172 -9.35 11.49 17.14
N LEU A 173 -10.17 10.49 17.50
CA LEU A 173 -9.68 9.15 17.79
C LEU A 173 -9.07 8.48 16.55
N LEU A 174 -9.62 8.72 15.36
CA LEU A 174 -9.08 8.22 14.10
C LEU A 174 -7.69 8.81 13.82
N GLY A 175 -7.52 10.13 13.96
CA GLY A 175 -6.23 10.79 13.79
C GLY A 175 -5.20 10.36 14.85
N LEU A 176 -5.65 10.17 16.10
CA LEU A 176 -4.83 9.68 17.19
C LEU A 176 -4.34 8.25 16.92
N ALA A 177 -5.27 7.34 16.60
CA ALA A 177 -4.96 5.93 16.37
C ALA A 177 -4.14 5.72 15.09
N GLY A 178 -4.48 6.41 14.00
CA GLY A 178 -3.80 6.27 12.72
C GLY A 178 -2.30 6.47 12.84
N GLY A 179 -1.85 7.47 13.60
CA GLY A 179 -0.43 7.83 13.72
C GLY A 179 0.42 6.86 14.54
N LEU A 180 -0.18 5.91 15.26
CA LEU A 180 0.55 5.02 16.17
C LEU A 180 0.98 3.70 15.51
N PHE A 181 0.87 3.58 14.19
CA PHE A 181 1.29 2.39 13.43
C PHE A 181 2.71 2.50 12.86
N ASN A 182 3.04 3.60 12.19
CA ASN A 182 4.37 3.80 11.62
C ASN A 182 4.70 5.30 11.47
N GLU A 183 5.98 5.65 11.50
CA GLU A 183 6.48 7.02 11.51
C GLU A 183 6.16 7.76 10.21
N VAL A 184 6.30 7.07 9.07
CA VAL A 184 6.06 7.61 7.72
C VAL A 184 4.60 8.07 7.60
N TRP A 185 3.67 7.25 8.05
CA TRP A 185 2.26 7.56 8.07
C TRP A 185 1.95 8.64 9.10
N ASN A 186 2.55 8.62 10.30
CA ASN A 186 2.35 9.65 11.33
C ASN A 186 2.60 11.07 10.78
N ILE A 187 3.73 11.26 10.10
CA ILE A 187 4.08 12.54 9.45
C ILE A 187 3.15 12.81 8.26
N THR A 188 2.81 11.80 7.47
CA THR A 188 1.90 11.96 6.32
C THR A 188 0.50 12.40 6.76
N GLN A 189 -0.04 11.84 7.83
CA GLN A 189 -1.37 12.18 8.31
C GLN A 189 -1.42 13.58 8.93
N LEU A 190 -0.32 14.06 9.53
CA LEU A 190 -0.17 15.45 9.93
C LEU A 190 -0.26 16.37 8.71
N ALA A 191 0.47 16.07 7.65
CA ALA A 191 0.41 16.82 6.40
C ALA A 191 -0.98 16.76 5.76
N LEU A 192 -1.63 15.59 5.72
CA LEU A 192 -3.01 15.44 5.26
C LEU A 192 -3.98 16.32 6.07
N GLY A 193 -3.87 16.29 7.40
CA GLY A 193 -4.68 17.14 8.28
C GLY A 193 -4.47 18.62 7.99
N LEU A 194 -3.22 19.06 7.86
CA LEU A 194 -2.85 20.45 7.56
C LEU A 194 -3.34 20.90 6.18
N LEU A 195 -3.17 20.09 5.14
CA LEU A 195 -3.63 20.39 3.78
C LEU A 195 -5.15 20.52 3.72
N VAL A 196 -5.89 19.60 4.37
CA VAL A 196 -7.35 19.65 4.44
C VAL A 196 -7.82 20.87 5.23
N LEU A 197 -7.19 21.15 6.38
CA LEU A 197 -7.48 22.34 7.17
C LEU A 197 -7.29 23.62 6.37
N GLY A 198 -6.13 23.77 5.73
CA GLY A 198 -5.82 24.92 4.89
C GLY A 198 -6.86 25.10 3.80
N TYR A 199 -7.13 24.05 3.01
CA TYR A 199 -8.13 24.10 1.94
C TYR A 199 -9.50 24.60 2.43
N PHE A 200 -10.03 24.03 3.52
CA PHE A 200 -11.34 24.43 4.04
C PHE A 200 -11.33 25.77 4.79
N TYR A 201 -10.19 26.17 5.34
CA TYR A 201 -10.00 27.51 5.91
C TYR A 201 -10.13 28.57 4.82
N TRP A 202 -9.38 28.44 3.70
CA TRP A 202 -9.47 29.37 2.58
C TRP A 202 -10.85 29.36 1.89
N LYS A 203 -11.51 28.20 1.83
CA LYS A 203 -12.88 28.09 1.31
C LYS A 203 -13.96 28.58 2.29
N LYS A 204 -13.59 29.03 3.50
CA LYS A 204 -14.53 29.42 4.58
C LYS A 204 -15.55 28.32 4.92
N GLY A 205 -15.16 27.06 4.72
CA GLY A 205 -15.98 25.85 4.91
C GLY A 205 -15.47 24.96 6.04
N LEU A 206 -14.70 25.52 6.96
CA LEU A 206 -14.08 24.79 8.07
C LEU A 206 -15.15 24.23 9.02
N LYS A 207 -14.97 22.98 9.45
CA LYS A 207 -15.89 22.26 10.34
C LYS A 207 -15.09 21.64 11.48
N SER A 208 -15.76 21.41 12.60
CA SER A 208 -15.11 20.90 13.82
C SER A 208 -14.34 19.60 13.58
N TYR A 209 -14.88 18.70 12.76
CA TYR A 209 -14.24 17.42 12.48
C TYR A 209 -12.91 17.54 11.69
N HIS A 210 -12.67 18.64 10.95
CA HIS A 210 -11.36 18.90 10.34
C HIS A 210 -10.33 19.24 11.42
N ILE A 211 -10.73 20.07 12.38
CA ILE A 211 -9.88 20.53 13.50
C ILE A 211 -9.57 19.36 14.41
N THR A 212 -10.59 18.61 14.82
CA THR A 212 -10.41 17.51 15.76
C THR A 212 -9.58 16.36 15.17
N TYR A 213 -9.70 16.07 13.86
CA TYR A 213 -8.78 15.14 13.19
C TYR A 213 -7.34 15.60 13.29
N PHE A 214 -7.05 16.86 12.94
CA PHE A 214 -5.69 17.41 13.02
C PHE A 214 -5.13 17.45 14.45
N LEU A 215 -5.97 17.76 15.43
CA LEU A 215 -5.56 17.64 16.85
C LEU A 215 -5.23 16.20 17.23
N GLY A 216 -6.00 15.23 16.73
CA GLY A 216 -5.69 13.81 16.88
C GLY A 216 -4.33 13.44 16.27
N THR A 217 -4.02 13.93 15.06
CA THR A 217 -2.73 13.65 14.42
C THR A 217 -1.57 14.30 15.16
N ILE A 218 -1.72 15.52 15.70
CA ILE A 218 -0.74 16.14 16.61
C ILE A 218 -0.54 15.28 17.87
N GLY A 219 -1.62 14.85 18.50
CA GLY A 219 -1.56 13.98 19.68
C GLY A 219 -0.81 12.68 19.40
N SER A 220 -1.07 12.04 18.26
CA SER A 220 -0.35 10.83 17.85
C SER A 220 1.14 11.07 17.62
N ALA A 221 1.51 12.22 17.06
CA ALA A 221 2.90 12.58 16.79
C ALA A 221 3.65 12.80 18.10
N ILE A 222 3.04 13.51 19.05
CA ILE A 222 3.60 13.71 20.39
C ILE A 222 3.80 12.35 21.06
N ILE A 223 2.78 11.50 21.11
CA ILE A 223 2.88 10.18 21.76
C ILE A 223 3.95 9.30 21.10
N MET A 224 4.00 9.26 19.77
CA MET A 224 4.97 8.44 19.04
C MET A 224 6.39 8.97 19.24
N PHE A 225 6.65 10.24 18.90
CA PHE A 225 8.01 10.76 18.80
C PHE A 225 8.63 11.19 20.13
N THR A 226 7.86 11.27 21.22
CA THR A 226 8.42 11.41 22.60
C THR A 226 8.88 10.08 23.19
N HIS A 227 8.64 8.96 22.51
CA HIS A 227 9.09 7.65 22.98
C HIS A 227 10.63 7.61 23.05
N LYS A 228 11.16 7.13 24.19
CA LYS A 228 12.61 7.12 24.51
C LYS A 228 13.47 6.49 23.41
N GLY A 229 12.99 5.44 22.74
CA GLY A 229 13.69 4.78 21.63
C GLY A 229 13.97 5.68 20.41
N TYR A 230 13.33 6.84 20.25
CA TYR A 230 13.68 7.83 19.22
C TYR A 230 14.73 8.86 19.66
N HIS A 231 15.00 8.96 20.96
CA HIS A 231 15.95 9.92 21.54
C HIS A 231 17.32 9.30 21.87
N GLU A 232 17.42 7.97 21.81
CA GLU A 232 18.68 7.24 21.97
C GLU A 232 19.46 7.18 20.65
N ALA A 233 20.79 7.08 20.75
CA ALA A 233 21.63 6.81 19.61
C ALA A 233 21.25 5.44 19.02
N SER A 234 20.65 5.44 17.83
CA SER A 234 20.27 4.21 17.15
C SER A 234 21.44 3.69 16.33
N THR A 235 21.81 2.43 16.54
CA THR A 235 22.72 1.70 15.64
C THR A 235 22.02 1.27 14.34
N TYR A 236 20.68 1.27 14.33
CA TYR A 236 19.83 0.81 13.24
C TYR A 236 19.36 1.94 12.32
N ARG A 237 18.96 3.09 12.90
CA ARG A 237 18.38 4.22 12.16
C ARG A 237 19.44 5.28 11.88
N LYS A 238 19.53 5.69 10.63
CA LYS A 238 20.37 6.82 10.22
C LYS A 238 19.54 7.79 9.39
N THR A 239 19.73 9.08 9.65
CA THR A 239 19.18 10.19 8.86
C THR A 239 20.33 10.96 8.22
N SER A 240 20.08 11.55 7.06
CA SER A 240 21.02 12.47 6.42
C SER A 240 20.25 13.67 5.86
N TYR A 241 20.79 14.85 6.10
CA TYR A 241 20.26 16.12 5.59
C TYR A 241 21.13 16.68 4.46
N THR A 242 22.21 15.98 4.09
CA THR A 242 23.09 16.41 3.01
C THR A 242 22.42 16.16 1.67
N LEU A 243 22.32 17.21 0.83
CA LEU A 243 21.66 17.13 -0.47
C LEU A 243 22.25 16.05 -1.38
N SER A 244 23.57 15.81 -1.33
CA SER A 244 24.22 14.73 -2.09
C SER A 244 23.75 13.35 -1.66
N THR A 245 23.57 13.10 -0.35
CA THR A 245 23.07 11.81 0.16
C THR A 245 21.59 11.62 -0.15
N ILE A 246 20.80 12.69 -0.06
CA ILE A 246 19.40 12.69 -0.46
C ILE A 246 19.28 12.35 -1.94
N TRP A 247 20.07 13.01 -2.80
CA TRP A 247 20.10 12.74 -4.23
C TRP A 247 20.56 11.32 -4.53
N ASP A 248 21.60 10.82 -3.85
CA ASP A 248 22.08 9.45 -4.00
C ASP A 248 20.99 8.42 -3.66
N THR A 249 20.30 8.63 -2.54
CA THR A 249 19.20 7.79 -2.07
C THR A 249 18.02 7.81 -3.04
N TYR A 250 17.70 8.99 -3.58
CA TYR A 250 16.66 9.12 -4.60
C TYR A 250 17.05 8.40 -5.90
N SER A 251 18.19 8.80 -6.47
CA SER A 251 18.66 8.42 -7.80
C SER A 251 19.13 6.97 -7.91
N LYS A 252 19.43 6.29 -6.79
CA LYS A 252 19.86 4.88 -6.82
C LYS A 252 18.85 3.90 -6.22
N VAL A 253 17.84 4.37 -5.48
CA VAL A 253 16.96 3.49 -4.71
C VAL A 253 15.48 3.89 -4.78
N THR A 254 15.15 5.13 -4.42
CA THR A 254 13.75 5.52 -4.15
C THR A 254 12.86 5.51 -5.39
N HIS A 255 13.33 6.11 -6.48
CA HIS A 255 12.52 6.32 -7.69
C HIS A 255 12.02 5.00 -8.28
N PHE A 256 12.81 3.94 -8.15
CA PHE A 256 12.50 2.61 -8.62
C PHE A 256 11.19 2.06 -8.07
N TRP A 257 11.00 2.10 -6.75
CA TRP A 257 9.78 1.61 -6.12
C TRP A 257 8.63 2.60 -6.23
N LEU A 258 8.94 3.90 -6.28
CA LEU A 258 7.92 4.95 -6.38
C LEU A 258 7.29 4.98 -7.78
N ILE A 259 8.08 4.76 -8.83
CA ILE A 259 7.69 5.00 -10.22
C ILE A 259 8.03 3.79 -11.09
N THR A 260 9.32 3.54 -11.34
CA THR A 260 9.81 2.65 -12.40
C THR A 260 9.10 1.31 -12.44
N PHE A 261 9.01 0.61 -11.30
CA PHE A 261 8.50 -0.75 -11.25
C PHE A 261 6.98 -0.86 -11.14
N ASN A 262 6.27 0.26 -11.08
CA ASN A 262 4.81 0.29 -11.09
C ASN A 262 4.27 0.20 -12.54
N LEU A 263 4.87 -0.67 -13.36
CA LEU A 263 4.65 -0.73 -14.82
C LEU A 263 3.18 -0.85 -15.22
N ILE A 264 2.42 -1.74 -14.60
CA ILE A 264 1.00 -1.95 -14.94
C ILE A 264 0.19 -0.67 -14.70
N LEU A 265 0.45 0.00 -13.57
CA LEU A 265 -0.19 1.28 -13.24
C LEU A 265 0.23 2.38 -14.22
N LEU A 266 1.51 2.46 -14.58
CA LEU A 266 2.01 3.45 -15.53
C LEU A 266 1.41 3.27 -16.92
N ILE A 267 1.33 2.03 -17.42
CA ILE A 267 0.68 1.71 -18.70
C ILE A 267 -0.78 2.17 -18.66
N ALA A 268 -1.52 1.83 -17.61
CA ALA A 268 -2.92 2.22 -17.48
C ALA A 268 -3.11 3.75 -17.46
N ILE A 269 -2.27 4.47 -16.70
CA ILE A 269 -2.28 5.95 -16.64
C ILE A 269 -1.98 6.56 -18.00
N LEU A 270 -0.87 6.15 -18.63
CA LEU A 270 -0.38 6.76 -19.88
C LEU A 270 -1.32 6.48 -21.06
N LEU A 271 -1.88 5.27 -21.15
CA LEU A 271 -2.90 4.97 -22.15
C LEU A 271 -4.19 5.78 -21.91
N ALA A 272 -4.61 5.93 -20.66
CA ALA A 272 -5.80 6.72 -20.34
C ALA A 272 -5.60 8.20 -20.66
N ILE A 273 -4.43 8.78 -20.34
CA ILE A 273 -4.07 10.15 -20.69
C ILE A 273 -4.06 10.33 -22.21
N PHE A 274 -3.47 9.40 -22.96
CA PHE A 274 -3.45 9.42 -24.42
C PHE A 274 -4.88 9.41 -25.02
N VAL A 275 -5.74 8.49 -24.55
CA VAL A 275 -7.15 8.43 -24.98
C VAL A 275 -7.87 9.73 -24.68
N LEU A 276 -7.70 10.29 -23.48
CA LEU A 276 -8.31 11.57 -23.11
C LEU A 276 -7.83 12.71 -23.99
N ALA A 277 -6.52 12.80 -24.28
CA ALA A 277 -5.96 13.83 -25.14
C ALA A 277 -6.61 13.82 -26.54
N ILE A 278 -6.86 12.63 -27.11
CA ILE A 278 -7.48 12.50 -28.43
C ILE A 278 -8.99 12.79 -28.39
N LYS A 279 -9.69 12.26 -27.38
CA LYS A 279 -11.17 12.25 -27.35
C LYS A 279 -11.80 13.48 -26.72
N THR A 280 -11.10 14.17 -25.83
CA THR A 280 -11.65 15.36 -25.16
C THR A 280 -11.38 16.63 -25.95
N LYS A 281 -12.21 17.65 -25.70
CA LYS A 281 -12.06 18.98 -26.29
C LYS A 281 -11.06 19.78 -25.45
N ILE A 282 -9.78 19.72 -25.83
CA ILE A 282 -8.68 20.53 -25.31
C ILE A 282 -8.01 21.30 -26.46
N SER A 283 -7.18 22.30 -26.14
CA SER A 283 -6.43 23.06 -27.16
C SER A 283 -5.55 22.14 -28.01
N SER A 284 -5.32 22.51 -29.27
CA SER A 284 -4.50 21.72 -30.21
C SER A 284 -3.08 21.50 -29.70
N GLU A 285 -2.50 22.52 -29.04
CA GLU A 285 -1.18 22.45 -28.40
C GLU A 285 -1.15 21.40 -27.28
N ASN A 286 -2.11 21.46 -26.35
CA ASN A 286 -2.20 20.49 -25.26
C ASN A 286 -2.45 19.08 -25.80
N LYS A 287 -3.30 18.93 -26.83
CA LYS A 287 -3.57 17.65 -27.48
C LYS A 287 -2.30 17.03 -28.03
N LEU A 288 -1.52 17.80 -28.78
CA LEU A 288 -0.27 17.33 -29.37
C LEU A 288 0.75 16.98 -28.29
N ALA A 289 1.03 17.90 -27.37
CA ALA A 289 2.02 17.72 -26.30
C ALA A 289 1.68 16.51 -25.41
N VAL A 290 0.46 16.44 -24.89
CA VAL A 290 0.03 15.35 -24.01
C VAL A 290 0.09 14.01 -24.74
N SER A 291 -0.34 13.93 -26.00
CA SER A 291 -0.30 12.67 -26.76
C SER A 291 1.12 12.19 -27.01
N ILE A 292 2.03 13.07 -27.44
CA ILE A 292 3.43 12.75 -27.71
C ILE A 292 4.13 12.28 -26.43
N PHE A 293 4.05 13.07 -25.35
CA PHE A 293 4.71 12.71 -24.10
C PHE A 293 4.14 11.42 -23.49
N SER A 294 2.82 11.18 -23.60
CA SER A 294 2.23 9.92 -23.15
C SER A 294 2.82 8.72 -23.86
N ILE A 295 3.00 8.78 -25.19
CA ILE A 295 3.61 7.70 -25.97
C ILE A 295 5.09 7.55 -25.61
N ILE A 296 5.85 8.64 -25.53
CA ILE A 296 7.28 8.61 -25.19
C ILE A 296 7.48 7.93 -23.84
N PHE A 297 6.76 8.36 -22.80
CA PHE A 297 6.86 7.74 -21.48
C PHE A 297 6.40 6.28 -21.51
N LEU A 298 5.32 5.96 -22.23
CA LEU A 298 4.80 4.59 -22.31
C LEU A 298 5.86 3.64 -22.89
N VAL A 299 6.44 4.00 -24.03
CA VAL A 299 7.50 3.21 -24.68
C VAL A 299 8.72 3.13 -23.77
N TYR A 300 9.15 4.25 -23.19
CA TYR A 300 10.29 4.28 -22.26
C TYR A 300 10.11 3.31 -21.10
N TYR A 301 8.98 3.36 -20.38
CA TYR A 301 8.77 2.54 -19.20
C TYR A 301 8.62 1.05 -19.52
N ILE A 302 8.05 0.69 -20.68
CA ILE A 302 8.03 -0.70 -21.15
C ILE A 302 9.46 -1.19 -21.42
N VAL A 303 10.27 -0.40 -22.14
CA VAL A 303 11.65 -0.77 -22.50
C VAL A 303 12.53 -0.88 -21.25
N ILE A 304 12.52 0.12 -20.37
CA ILE A 304 13.40 0.16 -19.21
C ILE A 304 13.05 -0.93 -18.18
N ASN A 305 11.76 -1.26 -17.99
CA ASN A 305 11.37 -2.35 -17.11
C ASN A 305 11.83 -3.71 -17.64
N ASN A 306 11.67 -3.95 -18.95
CA ASN A 306 12.15 -5.17 -19.57
C ASN A 306 13.69 -5.28 -19.47
N PHE A 307 14.39 -4.16 -19.66
CA PHE A 307 15.83 -4.08 -19.45
C PHE A 307 16.20 -4.45 -18.00
N PHE A 308 15.55 -3.85 -16.99
CA PHE A 308 15.86 -4.18 -15.59
C PHE A 308 15.59 -5.64 -15.24
N ARG A 309 14.46 -6.19 -15.68
CA ARG A 309 14.09 -7.60 -15.43
C ARG A 309 15.09 -8.58 -16.00
N ASN A 310 15.66 -8.30 -17.17
CA ASN A 310 16.57 -9.20 -17.86
C ASN A 310 18.03 -9.05 -17.41
N ASN A 311 18.43 -7.88 -16.88
CA ASN A 311 19.84 -7.58 -16.60
C ASN A 311 20.17 -7.48 -15.11
N PHE A 312 19.18 -7.33 -14.22
CA PHE A 312 19.42 -7.17 -12.80
C PHE A 312 18.57 -8.13 -11.98
N HIS A 313 19.25 -8.96 -11.18
CA HIS A 313 18.59 -9.75 -10.17
C HIS A 313 18.38 -8.93 -8.91
N LEU A 314 17.15 -8.99 -8.44
CA LEU A 314 16.73 -8.37 -7.20
C LEU A 314 17.37 -9.05 -6.00
N ASN A 315 17.90 -8.25 -5.07
CA ASN A 315 18.26 -8.82 -3.77
C ASN A 315 16.98 -9.26 -3.02
N PRO A 316 17.10 -10.08 -1.95
CA PRO A 316 15.95 -10.57 -1.19
C PRO A 316 15.02 -9.47 -0.60
N MET A 317 15.54 -8.25 -0.40
CA MET A 317 14.78 -7.07 0.07
C MET A 317 14.24 -6.19 -1.07
N TYR A 318 14.31 -6.65 -2.32
CA TYR A 318 13.95 -5.87 -3.50
C TYR A 318 14.80 -4.60 -3.72
N GLY A 319 16.01 -4.57 -3.18
CA GLY A 319 16.98 -3.49 -3.32
C GLY A 319 17.83 -3.59 -4.60
N TYR A 320 17.99 -2.44 -5.26
CA TYR A 320 18.74 -2.28 -6.51
C TYR A 320 20.09 -1.56 -6.33
N LYS A 321 20.72 -1.68 -5.16
CA LYS A 321 22.05 -1.08 -4.91
C LYS A 321 23.14 -1.53 -5.88
N THR A 322 22.88 -2.57 -6.68
CA THR A 322 23.75 -3.11 -7.73
C THR A 322 23.59 -2.44 -9.10
N VAL A 323 22.56 -1.60 -9.30
CA VAL A 323 22.38 -0.87 -10.56
C VAL A 323 23.45 0.20 -10.69
N ARG A 324 24.14 0.20 -11.83
CA ARG A 324 25.21 1.17 -12.12
C ARG A 324 24.63 2.60 -12.13
N ALA A 325 25.37 3.54 -11.54
CA ALA A 325 24.95 4.94 -11.46
C ALA A 325 24.70 5.57 -12.84
N SER A 326 25.41 5.13 -13.89
CA SER A 326 25.21 5.55 -15.27
C SER A 326 23.83 5.22 -15.84
N ILE A 327 23.08 4.30 -15.21
CA ILE A 327 21.72 3.93 -15.59
C ILE A 327 20.72 4.54 -14.59
N ALA A 328 20.99 4.38 -13.29
CA ALA A 328 20.08 4.81 -12.24
C ALA A 328 19.86 6.33 -12.23
N VAL A 329 20.91 7.12 -12.44
CA VAL A 329 20.81 8.60 -12.43
C VAL A 329 19.96 9.11 -13.60
N PRO A 330 20.22 8.74 -14.88
CA PRO A 330 19.33 9.14 -15.98
C PRO A 330 17.89 8.68 -15.81
N GLU A 331 17.66 7.45 -15.34
CA GLU A 331 16.30 6.95 -15.04
C GLU A 331 15.62 7.90 -14.06
N SER A 332 16.29 8.23 -12.94
CA SER A 332 15.70 9.04 -11.89
C SER A 332 15.24 10.43 -12.37
N LEU A 333 15.91 10.99 -13.39
CA LEU A 333 15.51 12.24 -14.04
C LEU A 333 14.28 12.06 -14.92
N VAL A 334 14.19 10.95 -15.67
CA VAL A 334 12.98 10.59 -16.44
C VAL A 334 11.80 10.33 -15.51
N SER A 335 12.05 9.72 -14.35
CA SER A 335 11.10 9.56 -13.24
C SER A 335 10.56 10.90 -12.74
N ILE A 336 11.42 11.90 -12.50
CA ILE A 336 10.98 13.26 -12.15
C ILE A 336 10.15 13.89 -13.28
N ALA A 337 10.62 13.76 -14.53
CA ALA A 337 9.92 14.31 -15.69
C ALA A 337 8.51 13.70 -15.85
N LEU A 338 8.36 12.39 -15.61
CA LEU A 338 7.05 11.74 -15.61
C LEU A 338 6.13 12.31 -14.53
N MET A 339 6.63 12.53 -13.32
CA MET A 339 5.81 13.09 -12.23
C MET A 339 5.31 14.51 -12.57
N ILE A 340 6.21 15.35 -13.11
CA ILE A 340 5.84 16.68 -13.60
C ILE A 340 4.80 16.58 -14.72
N PHE A 341 4.97 15.64 -15.64
CA PHE A 341 4.01 15.38 -16.73
C PHE A 341 2.64 14.95 -16.21
N ILE A 342 2.57 14.06 -15.20
CA ILE A 342 1.32 13.68 -14.55
C ILE A 342 0.67 14.90 -13.89
N GLY A 343 1.43 15.72 -13.17
CA GLY A 343 0.93 16.98 -12.58
C GLY A 343 0.36 17.94 -13.63
N TYR A 344 1.04 18.09 -14.76
CA TYR A 344 0.55 18.86 -15.90
C TYR A 344 -0.74 18.25 -16.49
N CYS A 345 -0.84 16.94 -16.63
CA CYS A 345 -2.07 16.28 -17.08
C CYS A 345 -3.23 16.46 -16.10
N ILE A 346 -2.98 16.45 -14.77
CA ILE A 346 -3.99 16.78 -13.77
C ILE A 346 -4.48 18.22 -13.99
N TRP A 347 -3.59 19.17 -14.24
CA TRP A 347 -3.96 20.54 -14.56
C TRP A 347 -4.78 20.65 -15.86
N VAL A 348 -4.46 19.89 -16.91
CA VAL A 348 -5.20 19.92 -18.18
C VAL A 348 -6.61 19.33 -18.04
N PHE A 349 -6.77 18.18 -17.36
CA PHE A 349 -8.04 17.43 -17.37
C PHE A 349 -8.87 17.58 -16.09
N PHE A 350 -8.25 17.91 -14.96
CA PHE A 350 -8.87 17.85 -13.63
C PHE A 350 -8.48 19.05 -12.75
N ARG A 351 -8.22 20.22 -13.35
CA ARG A 351 -7.77 21.44 -12.65
C ARG A 351 -8.52 21.73 -11.36
N ASP A 352 -9.84 21.62 -11.40
CA ASP A 352 -10.73 22.01 -10.30
C ASP A 352 -11.09 20.85 -9.37
N ASP A 353 -10.50 19.65 -9.55
CA ASP A 353 -10.72 18.50 -8.66
C ASP A 353 -9.70 18.54 -7.49
N PRO A 354 -10.08 19.02 -6.29
CA PRO A 354 -9.16 19.15 -5.17
C PRO A 354 -8.61 17.80 -4.70
N LYS A 355 -9.31 16.69 -4.95
CA LYS A 355 -8.85 15.36 -4.55
C LYS A 355 -7.63 14.93 -5.37
N MET A 356 -7.62 15.22 -6.67
CA MET A 356 -6.48 14.92 -7.53
C MET A 356 -5.21 15.65 -7.06
N TRP A 357 -5.34 16.93 -6.72
CA TRP A 357 -4.23 17.71 -6.16
C TRP A 357 -3.80 17.21 -4.78
N LEU A 358 -4.75 16.86 -3.91
CA LEU A 358 -4.45 16.27 -2.61
C LEU A 358 -3.64 14.97 -2.75
N TYR A 359 -4.06 14.07 -3.64
CA TYR A 359 -3.35 12.81 -3.89
C TYR A 359 -1.94 13.06 -4.44
N TYR A 360 -1.81 13.98 -5.40
CA TYR A 360 -0.53 14.34 -6.00
C TYR A 360 0.45 14.93 -4.98
N LEU A 361 0.00 15.89 -4.16
CA LEU A 361 0.81 16.53 -3.12
C LEU A 361 1.21 15.53 -2.03
N LEU A 362 0.29 14.68 -1.56
CA LEU A 362 0.59 13.70 -0.52
C LEU A 362 1.59 12.63 -1.00
N THR A 363 1.53 12.20 -2.26
CA THR A 363 2.58 11.35 -2.86
C THR A 363 3.95 12.01 -2.74
N GLY A 364 4.04 13.32 -3.00
CA GLY A 364 5.25 14.12 -2.83
C GLY A 364 5.72 14.22 -1.38
N VAL A 365 4.81 14.45 -0.42
CA VAL A 365 5.13 14.47 1.01
C VAL A 365 5.74 13.14 1.47
N ILE A 366 5.14 12.02 1.07
CA ILE A 366 5.62 10.68 1.46
C ILE A 366 6.98 10.39 0.86
N ALA A 367 7.17 10.71 -0.42
CA ALA A 367 8.46 10.55 -1.06
C ALA A 367 9.51 11.44 -0.38
N GLY A 368 9.18 12.70 -0.11
CA GLY A 368 10.07 13.71 0.47
C GLY A 368 10.57 13.34 1.86
N GLN A 369 9.71 12.86 2.77
CA GLN A 369 10.17 12.43 4.10
C GLN A 369 11.14 11.25 4.04
N LEU A 370 10.95 10.34 3.09
CA LEU A 370 11.80 9.15 2.94
C LEU A 370 13.16 9.48 2.33
N LEU A 371 13.32 10.65 1.71
CA LEU A 371 14.61 11.14 1.22
C LEU A 371 15.62 11.41 2.34
N PHE A 372 15.14 11.76 3.54
CA PHE A 372 16.00 12.04 4.70
C PHE A 372 16.42 10.77 5.45
N VAL A 373 15.82 9.62 5.13
CA VAL A 373 16.15 8.33 5.76
C VAL A 373 17.33 7.72 5.02
N SER A 374 18.48 7.61 5.69
CA SER A 374 19.68 6.98 5.12
C SER A 374 19.81 5.50 5.47
N SER A 375 19.17 5.02 6.54
CA SER A 375 19.00 3.58 6.82
C SER A 375 17.89 3.29 7.85
N PRO A 376 17.11 2.21 7.66
CA PRO A 376 16.99 1.40 6.44
C PRO A 376 16.05 2.05 5.42
N VAL A 377 16.42 1.98 4.14
CA VAL A 377 15.58 2.42 3.01
C VAL A 377 14.88 1.19 2.42
N ASN A 378 13.55 1.16 2.42
CA ASN A 378 12.74 0.02 1.96
C ASN A 378 11.49 0.48 1.20
N SER A 379 11.10 -0.27 0.18
CA SER A 379 9.85 -0.17 -0.58
C SER A 379 8.59 0.09 0.26
N ARG A 380 8.46 -0.50 1.45
CA ARG A 380 7.24 -0.42 2.29
C ARG A 380 6.77 1.01 2.56
N GLY A 381 7.71 1.93 2.78
CA GLY A 381 7.41 3.35 3.04
C GLY A 381 6.62 4.02 1.90
N TYR A 382 6.75 3.52 0.67
CA TYR A 382 6.11 4.09 -0.53
C TYR A 382 4.75 3.45 -0.85
N PHE A 383 4.25 2.52 -0.03
CA PHE A 383 2.98 1.84 -0.30
C PHE A 383 1.79 2.80 -0.41
N LEU A 384 1.75 3.83 0.45
CA LEU A 384 0.72 4.85 0.35
C LEU A 384 0.85 5.71 -0.90
N SER A 385 2.07 6.10 -1.29
CA SER A 385 2.31 6.81 -2.55
C SER A 385 1.77 6.02 -3.74
N TYR A 386 1.94 4.70 -3.72
CA TYR A 386 1.38 3.80 -4.73
C TYR A 386 -0.16 3.82 -4.73
N ILE A 387 -0.81 3.77 -3.56
CA ILE A 387 -2.28 3.86 -3.45
C ILE A 387 -2.80 5.21 -3.98
N LEU A 388 -2.14 6.32 -3.65
CA LEU A 388 -2.53 7.66 -4.11
C LEU A 388 -2.34 7.79 -5.63
N MET A 389 -1.23 7.27 -6.16
CA MET A 389 -1.02 7.19 -7.61
C MET A 389 -2.07 6.29 -8.29
N TYR A 390 -2.49 5.22 -7.63
CA TYR A 390 -3.57 4.36 -8.11
C TYR A 390 -4.91 5.10 -8.17
N LEU A 391 -5.24 5.92 -7.17
CA LEU A 391 -6.44 6.77 -7.19
C LEU A 391 -6.40 7.81 -8.32
N ILE A 392 -5.24 8.44 -8.55
CA ILE A 392 -5.00 9.33 -9.70
C ILE A 392 -5.25 8.56 -10.99
N GLY A 393 -4.62 7.39 -11.16
CA GLY A 393 -4.76 6.57 -12.36
C GLY A 393 -6.18 6.06 -12.58
N MET A 394 -6.89 5.69 -11.53
CA MET A 394 -8.31 5.34 -11.58
C MET A 394 -9.16 6.49 -12.11
N LYS A 395 -8.89 7.73 -11.71
CA LYS A 395 -9.62 8.89 -12.24
C LYS A 395 -9.37 9.07 -13.74
N PHE A 396 -8.11 8.95 -14.18
CA PHE A 396 -7.75 9.00 -15.60
C PHE A 396 -8.43 7.87 -16.38
N VAL A 397 -8.27 6.61 -15.97
CA VAL A 397 -8.83 5.43 -16.62
C VAL A 397 -10.34 5.51 -16.71
N LEU A 398 -11.05 5.78 -15.61
CA LEU A 398 -12.50 5.89 -15.62
C LEU A 398 -13.00 7.05 -16.50
N SER A 399 -12.22 8.13 -16.63
CA SER A 399 -12.60 9.25 -17.51
C SER A 399 -12.32 8.92 -18.98
N ALA A 400 -11.24 8.18 -19.27
CA ALA A 400 -10.93 7.70 -20.61
C ALA A 400 -11.97 6.68 -21.11
N LEU A 401 -12.37 5.74 -20.27
CA LEU A 401 -13.39 4.74 -20.59
C LEU A 401 -14.75 5.38 -20.91
N ASP A 402 -15.13 6.45 -20.21
CA ASP A 402 -16.36 7.20 -20.49
C ASP A 402 -16.34 7.87 -21.89
N GLN A 403 -15.17 8.05 -22.51
CA GLN A 403 -15.02 8.60 -23.87
C GLN A 403 -14.99 7.53 -24.97
N LEU A 404 -14.88 6.25 -24.60
CA LEU A 404 -14.82 5.17 -25.59
C LEU A 404 -16.23 4.74 -26.01
N PRO A 405 -16.48 4.46 -27.31
CA PRO A 405 -17.77 3.97 -27.79
C PRO A 405 -17.98 2.48 -27.48
N ILE A 406 -17.46 1.99 -26.34
CA ILE A 406 -17.55 0.59 -25.91
C ILE A 406 -18.61 0.49 -24.82
N GLN A 407 -19.50 -0.50 -24.95
CA GLN A 407 -20.55 -0.71 -23.96
C GLN A 407 -19.93 -1.13 -22.60
N ASN A 408 -20.36 -0.45 -21.53
CA ASN A 408 -19.82 -0.65 -20.17
C ASN A 408 -19.89 -2.11 -19.69
N TYR A 409 -20.87 -2.91 -20.13
CA TYR A 409 -20.95 -4.31 -19.71
C TYR A 409 -19.81 -5.16 -20.29
N LEU A 410 -19.33 -4.86 -21.50
CA LEU A 410 -18.19 -5.57 -22.10
C LEU A 410 -16.90 -5.28 -21.34
N ILE A 411 -16.67 -4.00 -21.01
CA ILE A 411 -15.56 -3.59 -20.16
C ILE A 411 -15.64 -4.31 -18.81
N ASN A 412 -16.81 -4.29 -18.17
CA ASN A 412 -17.00 -4.95 -16.88
C ASN A 412 -16.80 -6.47 -16.97
N LEU A 413 -17.21 -7.12 -18.05
CA LEU A 413 -16.99 -8.54 -18.26
C LEU A 413 -15.48 -8.85 -18.36
N VAL A 414 -14.73 -8.10 -19.16
CA VAL A 414 -13.27 -8.27 -19.29
C VAL A 414 -12.56 -8.04 -17.96
N LEU A 415 -12.94 -7.00 -17.22
CA LEU A 415 -12.37 -6.71 -15.91
C LEU A 415 -12.72 -7.81 -14.89
N LEU A 416 -13.94 -8.35 -14.93
CA LEU A 416 -14.37 -9.43 -14.04
C LEU A 416 -13.63 -10.74 -14.34
N VAL A 417 -13.49 -11.12 -15.61
CA VAL A 417 -12.73 -12.31 -16.01
C VAL A 417 -11.27 -12.17 -15.59
N THR A 418 -10.65 -11.02 -15.88
CA THR A 418 -9.27 -10.72 -15.44
C THR A 418 -9.15 -10.85 -13.92
N LEU A 419 -10.10 -10.28 -13.16
CA LEU A 419 -10.10 -10.36 -11.70
C LEU A 419 -10.17 -11.79 -11.19
N ILE A 420 -11.04 -12.62 -11.76
CA ILE A 420 -11.19 -14.04 -11.37
C ILE A 420 -9.89 -14.81 -11.67
N VAL A 421 -9.30 -14.62 -12.86
CA VAL A 421 -8.05 -15.28 -13.26
C VAL A 421 -6.90 -14.88 -12.35
N CYS A 422 -6.73 -13.58 -12.08
CA CYS A 422 -5.68 -13.09 -11.18
C CYS A 422 -5.88 -13.57 -9.74
N GLY A 423 -7.11 -13.52 -9.23
CA GLY A 423 -7.46 -14.00 -7.89
C GLY A 423 -7.17 -15.49 -7.71
N TYR A 424 -7.62 -16.32 -8.66
CA TYR A 424 -7.31 -17.75 -8.66
C TYR A 424 -5.80 -18.00 -8.69
N THR A 425 -5.08 -17.29 -9.55
CA THR A 425 -3.62 -17.45 -9.70
C THR A 425 -2.90 -17.15 -8.39
N TYR A 426 -3.15 -16.00 -7.75
CA TYR A 426 -2.48 -15.66 -6.48
C TYR A 426 -2.84 -16.64 -5.36
N GLN A 427 -4.11 -17.02 -5.24
CA GLN A 427 -4.53 -17.98 -4.23
C GLN A 427 -3.87 -19.35 -4.43
N SER A 428 -3.75 -19.82 -5.67
CA SER A 428 -3.06 -21.08 -6.00
C SER A 428 -1.57 -21.03 -5.65
N MET A 429 -0.90 -19.90 -5.88
CA MET A 429 0.51 -19.70 -5.53
C MET A 429 0.72 -19.71 -4.01
N MET A 430 -0.17 -19.03 -3.26
CA MET A 430 -0.16 -19.06 -1.80
C MET A 430 -0.37 -20.46 -1.25
N TYR A 431 -1.31 -21.21 -1.82
CA TYR A 431 -1.59 -22.58 -1.42
C TYR A 431 -0.39 -23.51 -1.67
N ALA A 432 0.22 -23.43 -2.86
CA ALA A 432 1.41 -24.20 -3.19
C ALA A 432 2.59 -23.88 -2.25
N ASN A 433 2.81 -22.61 -1.92
CA ASN A 433 3.82 -22.20 -0.95
C ASN A 433 3.54 -22.78 0.44
N TYR A 434 2.30 -22.66 0.91
CA TYR A 434 1.89 -23.15 2.22
C TYR A 434 2.14 -24.66 2.37
N HIS A 435 1.73 -25.46 1.38
CA HIS A 435 2.00 -26.89 1.37
C HIS A 435 3.50 -27.23 1.32
N ALA A 436 4.25 -26.58 0.43
CA ALA A 436 5.70 -26.80 0.33
C ALA A 436 6.40 -26.44 1.65
N ASN A 437 5.97 -25.37 2.31
CA ASN A 437 6.50 -24.97 3.61
C ASN A 437 6.18 -26.00 4.69
N LEU A 438 4.95 -26.49 4.77
CA LEU A 438 4.57 -27.51 5.76
C LEU A 438 5.38 -28.80 5.60
N ILE A 439 5.69 -29.20 4.37
CA ILE A 439 6.52 -30.38 4.10
C ILE A 439 7.93 -30.16 4.66
N ARG A 440 8.59 -29.04 4.33
CA ARG A 440 9.98 -28.80 4.74
C ARG A 440 10.14 -28.55 6.24
N VAL A 441 9.16 -27.92 6.90
CA VAL A 441 9.21 -27.66 8.35
C VAL A 441 8.71 -28.85 9.19
N SER A 442 8.11 -29.86 8.57
CA SER A 442 7.73 -31.14 9.21
C SER A 442 8.89 -32.04 9.51
N ASP A 443 10.07 -31.72 9.02
CA ASP A 443 11.25 -32.53 9.22
C ASP A 443 11.71 -32.50 10.70
N PRO A 444 11.76 -33.66 11.39
CA PRO A 444 12.18 -33.71 12.79
C PRO A 444 13.57 -33.16 13.06
N ASP A 445 14.48 -33.25 12.10
CA ASP A 445 15.81 -32.67 12.28
C ASP A 445 15.75 -31.14 12.18
N TYR A 446 14.84 -30.57 11.38
CA TYR A 446 14.68 -29.12 11.29
C TYR A 446 14.08 -28.56 12.57
N TYR A 447 12.89 -29.02 12.99
CA TYR A 447 12.22 -28.40 14.13
C TYR A 447 12.89 -28.72 15.48
N ASN A 448 13.77 -29.71 15.55
CA ASN A 448 14.67 -29.93 16.69
C ASN A 448 16.03 -29.22 16.57
N GLY A 449 16.22 -28.39 15.54
CA GLY A 449 17.41 -27.54 15.37
C GLY A 449 18.68 -28.29 14.95
N LYS A 450 18.56 -29.52 14.45
CA LYS A 450 19.68 -30.33 13.97
C LYS A 450 20.09 -30.00 12.52
N LYS A 451 19.20 -29.40 11.73
CA LYS A 451 19.50 -28.93 10.38
C LYS A 451 18.74 -27.67 10.00
N GLU A 452 19.29 -26.94 9.04
CA GLU A 452 18.63 -25.80 8.40
C GLU A 452 17.78 -26.23 7.20
N LEU A 453 16.91 -25.32 6.74
CA LEU A 453 16.17 -25.53 5.50
C LEU A 453 17.10 -25.40 4.29
N THR A 454 16.96 -26.30 3.32
CA THR A 454 17.82 -26.35 2.13
C THR A 454 17.11 -25.97 0.83
N LYS A 455 15.77 -25.81 0.86
CA LYS A 455 14.97 -25.55 -0.34
C LYS A 455 13.94 -24.45 -0.12
N HIS A 456 13.83 -23.59 -1.14
CA HIS A 456 12.85 -22.51 -1.18
C HIS A 456 11.47 -23.05 -1.52
N VAL A 457 10.44 -22.32 -1.09
CA VAL A 457 9.07 -22.52 -1.60
C VAL A 457 8.98 -22.16 -3.09
N PRO A 458 8.01 -22.71 -3.85
CA PRO A 458 7.92 -22.51 -5.29
C PRO A 458 7.78 -21.05 -5.74
N TYR A 459 7.06 -20.23 -4.96
CA TYR A 459 6.77 -18.83 -5.28
C TYR A 459 7.33 -17.90 -4.22
N VAL A 460 8.66 -17.79 -4.14
CA VAL A 460 9.40 -17.05 -3.11
C VAL A 460 8.93 -15.62 -2.88
N LYS A 461 8.43 -14.93 -3.91
CA LYS A 461 7.95 -13.54 -3.79
C LYS A 461 6.78 -13.34 -2.82
N PHE A 462 6.03 -14.40 -2.50
CA PHE A 462 4.92 -14.37 -1.56
C PHE A 462 5.33 -14.69 -0.11
N VAL A 463 6.63 -14.84 0.16
CA VAL A 463 7.17 -15.03 1.51
C VAL A 463 8.23 -13.98 1.74
N TRP A 464 8.11 -13.23 2.84
CA TRP A 464 9.00 -12.11 3.13
C TRP A 464 10.48 -12.48 2.98
N PHE A 465 11.27 -11.56 2.43
CA PHE A 465 12.70 -11.73 2.16
C PHE A 465 13.00 -12.82 1.10
N ASN A 466 12.10 -13.01 0.14
CA ASN A 466 12.16 -14.07 -0.86
C ASN A 466 12.44 -15.46 -0.27
N ASP A 467 11.77 -15.77 0.85
CA ASP A 467 11.92 -17.04 1.57
C ASP A 467 13.37 -17.37 1.98
N LEU A 468 14.13 -16.39 2.46
CA LEU A 468 15.46 -16.65 2.99
C LEU A 468 15.38 -17.63 4.18
N MET A 469 16.11 -18.74 4.09
CA MET A 469 15.94 -19.90 5.00
C MET A 469 16.10 -19.56 6.48
N ASN A 470 17.05 -18.68 6.79
CA ASN A 470 17.32 -18.24 8.16
C ASN A 470 16.23 -17.33 8.75
N GLN A 471 15.21 -16.97 7.97
CA GLN A 471 14.06 -16.22 8.45
C GLN A 471 12.95 -17.12 9.00
N GLN A 472 13.09 -18.45 8.91
CA GLN A 472 12.16 -19.41 9.50
C GLN A 472 12.60 -19.84 10.90
N ASN A 473 11.65 -20.06 11.82
CA ASN A 473 11.94 -20.39 13.21
C ASN A 473 11.55 -21.83 13.56
N ALA A 474 12.54 -22.70 13.79
CA ALA A 474 12.33 -24.11 14.14
C ALA A 474 11.49 -24.31 15.44
N PRO A 475 11.78 -23.61 16.56
CA PRO A 475 10.97 -23.72 17.78
C PRO A 475 9.49 -23.36 17.59
N TYR A 476 9.18 -22.39 16.72
CA TYR A 476 7.82 -22.05 16.38
C TYR A 476 7.09 -23.23 15.73
N TRP A 477 7.67 -23.79 14.67
CA TRP A 477 7.04 -24.87 13.91
C TRP A 477 6.85 -26.12 14.76
N LYS A 478 7.78 -26.43 15.67
CA LYS A 478 7.62 -27.54 16.65
C LYS A 478 6.30 -27.48 17.43
N ASN A 479 5.85 -26.28 17.80
CA ASN A 479 4.65 -26.10 18.63
C ASN A 479 3.36 -25.88 17.82
N HIS A 480 3.46 -25.56 16.53
CA HIS A 480 2.31 -25.13 15.73
C HIS A 480 2.00 -26.07 14.58
N ILE A 481 2.93 -26.92 14.15
CA ILE A 481 2.76 -27.69 12.91
C ILE A 481 1.52 -28.58 12.87
N ASP A 482 1.16 -29.19 14.01
CA ASP A 482 -0.03 -30.05 14.09
C ASP A 482 -1.32 -29.24 14.01
N THR A 483 -1.32 -28.02 14.55
CA THR A 483 -2.44 -27.08 14.40
C THR A 483 -2.65 -26.74 12.92
N TYR A 484 -1.56 -26.42 12.20
CA TYR A 484 -1.63 -26.09 10.78
C TYR A 484 -2.01 -27.31 9.91
N LYS A 485 -1.55 -28.52 10.25
CA LYS A 485 -1.94 -29.76 9.56
C LYS A 485 -3.40 -30.14 9.79
N HIS A 486 -3.94 -29.89 10.98
CA HIS A 486 -5.32 -30.22 11.31
C HIS A 486 -6.31 -29.44 10.45
N PHE A 487 -6.03 -28.16 10.16
CA PHE A 487 -6.90 -27.34 9.31
C PHE A 487 -6.89 -27.71 7.82
N LEU A 488 -5.93 -28.53 7.37
CA LEU A 488 -5.87 -29.00 5.98
C LEU A 488 -6.60 -30.33 5.74
N LYS A 489 -6.91 -31.07 6.81
CA LYS A 489 -7.71 -32.30 6.76
C LYS A 489 -9.18 -31.94 6.93
#